data_AF-A0A957WAV1-F1
#
_entry.id   AF-A0A957WAV1-F1
#
_cell.length_a   1.000
_cell.length_b   1.000
_cell.length_c   1.000
_cell.angle_alpha   90.00
_cell.angle_beta   90.00
_cell.angle_gamma   90.00
#
_symmetry.space_group_name_H-M   'P 1'
#
loop_
_entity.id
_entity.type
_entity.pdbx_description
1 polymer ?
#
loop_
_entity_poly.entity_id
_entity_poly.type
_entity_poly.pdbx_seq_one_letter_code
_entity_poly.pdbx_strand_id
1 'polypeptide(L)' 'MTKIAFLGTGIMGAGMARNLIDAGLDVTVWNRTQAKA' A
#
# COMPACT_ATOMS: atom_id res chain seq x y z
N MET A 1 10.56 14.14 -2.10
CA MET A 1 10.11 12.76 -1.82
C MET A 1 8.62 12.69 -2.14
N THR A 2 8.21 11.74 -2.98
CA THR A 2 6.80 11.55 -3.37
C THR A 2 6.12 10.66 -2.34
N LYS A 3 5.03 11.14 -1.74
CA LYS A 3 4.22 10.37 -0.79
C LYS A 3 2.99 9.81 -1.49
N ILE A 4 2.71 8.54 -1.29
CA ILE A 4 1.62 7.81 -1.93
C ILE A 4 0.67 7.28 -0.86
N ALA A 5 -0.61 7.65 -0.96
CA ALA A 5 -1.67 7.03 -0.16
C ALA A 5 -2.27 5.87 -0.97
N PHE A 6 -2.23 4.66 -0.41
CA PHE A 6 -2.74 3.45 -1.05
C PHE A 6 -3.98 2.95 -0.31
N LEU A 7 -5.14 3.00 -0.96
CA LEU A 7 -6.42 2.65 -0.34
C LEU A 7 -6.89 1.27 -0.81
N GLY A 8 -6.76 0.28 0.07
CA GLY A 8 -7.27 -1.06 -0.13
C GLY A 8 -6.18 -2.10 -0.45
N THR A 9 -6.10 -3.12 0.40
CA THR A 9 -5.13 -4.21 0.31
C THR A 9 -5.83 -5.55 0.11
N GLY A 10 -6.67 -5.61 -0.93
CA GLY A 10 -7.29 -6.85 -1.39
C GLY A 10 -6.28 -7.80 -2.04
N ILE A 11 -6.80 -8.84 -2.71
CA ILE A 11 -6.00 -9.90 -3.37
C ILE A 11 -4.88 -9.33 -4.25
N MET A 12 -5.17 -8.29 -5.04
CA MET A 12 -4.15 -7.60 -5.86
C MET A 12 -3.46 -6.46 -5.11
N GLY A 13 -4.20 -5.68 -4.31
CA GLY A 13 -3.74 -4.43 -3.71
C GLY A 13 -2.51 -4.60 -2.82
N ALA A 14 -2.44 -5.71 -2.07
CA ALA A 14 -1.30 -5.98 -1.19
C ALA A 14 0.02 -6.19 -1.96
N GLY A 15 -0.03 -6.80 -3.15
CA GLY A 15 1.14 -6.97 -4.02
C GLY A 15 1.58 -5.65 -4.65
N MET A 16 0.61 -4.84 -5.10
CA MET A 16 0.90 -3.51 -5.65
C MET A 16 1.54 -2.58 -4.61
N ALA A 17 1.01 -2.55 -3.38
CA ALA A 17 1.59 -1.76 -2.29
C ALA A 17 3.03 -2.19 -1.96
N ARG A 18 3.31 -3.51 -1.94
CA ARG A 18 4.67 -4.03 -1.76
C ARG A 18 5.62 -3.59 -2.85
N ASN A 19 5.23 -3.70 -4.12
CA ASN A 19 6.08 -3.27 -5.23
C ASN A 19 6.43 -1.77 -5.15
N LEU A 20 5.50 -0.93 -4.69
CA LEU A 20 5.78 0.50 -4.49
C LEU A 20 6.78 0.75 -3.35
N ILE A 21 6.66 0.01 -2.25
CA ILE A 21 7.60 0.06 -1.13
C ILE A 21 8.98 -0.43 -1.56
N ASP A 22 9.05 -1.54 -2.30
CA ASP A 22 10.30 -2.12 -2.81
C ASP A 22 11.00 -1.19 -3.81
N ALA A 23 10.25 -0.34 -4.52
CA ALA A 23 10.76 0.72 -5.36
C ALA A 23 11.29 1.94 -4.59
N GLY A 24 11.23 1.95 -3.26
CA GLY A 24 11.73 3.02 -2.40
C GLY A 24 10.79 4.23 -2.28
N LEU A 25 9.49 4.05 -2.58
CA LEU A 25 8.49 5.11 -2.44
C LEU A 25 7.95 5.17 -1.01
N ASP A 26 7.63 6.38 -0.54
CA ASP A 26 6.97 6.57 0.76
C ASP A 26 5.47 6.28 0.62
N VAL A 27 5.06 5.09 1.05
CA VAL A 27 3.68 4.59 0.89
C VAL A 27 2.99 4.50 2.24
N THR A 28 1.85 5.16 2.37
CA THR A 28 0.92 5.01 3.49
C THR A 28 -0.28 4.19 3.04
N VAL A 29 -0.53 3.07 3.70
CA VAL A 29 -1.61 2.15 3.35
C VAL A 29 -2.80 2.36 4.29
N TRP A 30 -4.01 2.33 3.74
CA TRP A 30 -5.23 2.24 4.52
C TRP A 30 -6.15 1.18 3.95
N ASN A 31 -6.79 0.42 4.82
CA ASN A 31 -7.82 -0.53 4.43
C ASN A 31 -8.96 -0.53 5.45
N ARG A 32 -10.19 -0.79 4.99
CA ARG A 32 -11.38 -0.87 5.86
C ARG A 32 -11.20 -1.85 7.01
N THR A 33 -10.56 -2.98 6.74
CA THR A 33 -10.16 -3.95 7.77
C THR A 33 -8.69 -3.74 8.07
N GLN A 34 -8.38 -3.29 9.28
CA GLN A 34 -7.02 -2.95 9.71
C GLN A 34 -6.05 -4.13 9.60
N ALA A 35 -6.50 -5.35 9.87
CA ALA A 35 -5.68 -6.55 9.74
C ALA A 35 -5.18 -6.84 8.32
N LYS A 36 -5.71 -6.15 7.30
CA LYS A 36 -5.23 -6.26 5.92
C LYS A 36 -4.31 -5.09 5.53
N ALA A 37 -4.29 -3.99 6.28
CA ALA A 37 -3.51 -2.80 5.96
C ALA A 37 -2.00 -3.07 6.10
#